data_AF-A0A5J4UYW0-F1
#
_entry.id   AF-A0A5J4UYW0-F1
#
_cell.length_a   1.000
_cell.length_b   1.000
_cell.length_c   1.000
_cell.angle_alpha   90.00
_cell.angle_beta   90.00
_cell.angle_gamma   90.00
#
_symmetry.space_group_name_H-M   'P 1'
#
loop_
_entity.id
_entity.type
_entity.pdbx_description
1 polymer ?
#
loop_
_entity_poly.entity_id
_entity_poly.type
_entity_poly.pdbx_seq_one_letter_code
_entity_poly.pdbx_strand_id
1 'polypeptide(L)'
;MANLTNSMSLVLEEFYSALKHVSVSAISGQGMDEFVQSTIDATEEYKTVFLPMIEELRKEKEKINEQRASIEMEKVLKDLDGRDQDVKMKDNWKENENSKEKDNNEQQKEQEDDIEQEKQVQYIGVRTKKVAQSALSSFEEGIQEEQNVNEDQLKKGQ
;
A
#
# COMPACT_ATOMS: atom_id res chain seq x y z
N MET A 1 -27.93 -1.08 -21.34
CA MET A 1 -27.78 -2.28 -20.49
C MET A 1 -26.49 -3.07 -20.78
N ALA A 2 -25.96 -3.11 -22.02
CA ALA A 2 -24.75 -3.88 -22.35
C ALA A 2 -23.39 -3.20 -22.04
N ASN A 3 -23.37 -1.92 -21.66
CA ASN A 3 -22.12 -1.15 -21.54
C ASN A 3 -21.30 -1.49 -20.28
N LEU A 4 -21.96 -1.61 -19.12
CA LEU A 4 -21.26 -1.89 -17.85
C LEU A 4 -20.72 -3.33 -17.82
N THR A 5 -21.52 -4.31 -18.24
CA THR A 5 -21.07 -5.71 -18.27
C THR A 5 -19.87 -5.88 -19.21
N ASN A 6 -19.84 -5.14 -20.32
CA ASN A 6 -18.71 -5.14 -21.26
C ASN A 6 -17.48 -4.42 -20.67
N SER A 7 -17.67 -3.25 -20.05
CA SER A 7 -16.56 -2.55 -19.40
C SER A 7 -15.96 -3.37 -18.24
N MET A 8 -16.79 -4.08 -17.48
CA MET A 8 -16.34 -4.95 -16.41
C MET A 8 -15.68 -6.24 -16.94
N SER A 9 -16.13 -6.79 -18.08
CA SER A 9 -15.52 -8.00 -18.64
C SER A 9 -14.10 -7.79 -19.15
N LEU A 10 -13.79 -6.62 -19.72
CA LEU A 10 -12.44 -6.30 -20.20
C LEU A 10 -11.42 -6.23 -19.04
N VAL A 11 -11.83 -5.61 -17.93
CA VAL A 11 -11.00 -5.54 -16.72
C VAL A 11 -10.73 -6.95 -16.17
N LEU A 12 -11.75 -7.82 -16.18
CA LEU A 12 -11.59 -9.20 -15.73
C LEU A 12 -10.68 -10.00 -16.67
N GLU A 13 -10.78 -9.79 -17.98
CA GLU A 13 -9.92 -10.46 -18.96
C GLU A 13 -8.45 -10.11 -18.73
N GLU A 14 -8.13 -8.82 -18.55
CA GLU A 14 -6.78 -8.38 -18.26
C GLU A 14 -6.28 -8.93 -16.91
N PHE A 15 -7.12 -8.90 -15.87
CA PHE A 15 -6.79 -9.44 -14.56
C PHE A 15 -6.48 -10.94 -14.59
N TYR A 16 -7.32 -11.75 -15.25
CA TYR A 16 -7.10 -13.20 -15.33
C TYR A 16 -5.98 -13.58 -16.31
N SER A 17 -5.65 -12.73 -17.28
CA SER A 17 -4.51 -12.96 -18.17
C SER A 17 -3.16 -12.87 -17.44
N ALA A 18 -3.07 -12.01 -16.42
CA ALA A 18 -1.84 -11.80 -15.64
C ALA A 18 -1.72 -12.74 -14.43
N LEU A 19 -2.81 -13.37 -13.99
CA LEU A 19 -2.82 -14.20 -12.78
C LEU A 19 -2.30 -15.62 -13.04
N LYS A 20 -1.16 -15.95 -12.44
CA LYS A 20 -0.68 -17.34 -12.34
C LYS A 20 -1.64 -18.17 -11.48
N HIS A 21 -2.11 -19.30 -11.98
CA HIS A 21 -3.01 -20.19 -11.26
C HIS A 21 -2.52 -21.64 -11.34
N VAL A 22 -2.73 -22.40 -10.26
CA VAL A 22 -2.37 -23.83 -10.17
C VAL A 22 -3.53 -24.56 -9.50
N SER A 23 -3.85 -25.76 -9.97
CA SER A 23 -4.87 -26.63 -9.36
C SER A 23 -4.23 -27.58 -8.36
N VAL A 24 -4.73 -27.61 -7.12
CA VAL A 24 -4.18 -28.46 -6.05
C VAL A 24 -5.24 -29.36 -5.41
N SER A 25 -4.84 -30.56 -5.00
CA SER A 25 -5.67 -31.49 -4.23
C SER A 25 -5.07 -31.70 -2.85
N ALA A 26 -5.78 -31.26 -1.80
CA ALA A 26 -5.33 -31.42 -0.41
C ALA A 26 -5.29 -32.89 0.05
N ILE A 27 -6.05 -33.77 -0.59
CA ILE A 27 -6.15 -35.19 -0.21
C ILE A 27 -5.00 -36.00 -0.80
N SER A 28 -4.67 -35.76 -2.07
CA SER A 28 -3.65 -36.53 -2.80
C SER A 28 -2.30 -35.82 -2.89
N GLY A 29 -2.22 -34.53 -2.52
CA GLY A 29 -1.01 -33.71 -2.68
C GLY A 29 -0.72 -33.32 -4.14
N GLN A 30 -1.60 -33.66 -5.08
CA GLN A 30 -1.40 -33.33 -6.49
C GLN A 30 -1.36 -31.82 -6.71
N GLY A 31 -0.39 -31.35 -7.50
CA GLY A 31 -0.21 -29.94 -7.85
C GLY A 31 0.53 -29.11 -6.79
N MET A 32 0.91 -29.69 -5.65
CA MET A 32 1.59 -28.94 -4.59
C MET A 32 3.00 -28.49 -4.99
N ASP A 33 3.75 -29.31 -5.72
CA ASP A 33 5.09 -28.96 -6.20
C ASP A 33 5.06 -27.76 -7.16
N GLU A 34 4.09 -27.74 -8.08
CA GLU A 34 3.88 -26.65 -9.04
C GLU A 34 3.41 -25.37 -8.34
N PHE A 35 2.59 -25.49 -7.29
CA PHE A 35 2.19 -24.36 -6.46
C PHE A 35 3.39 -23.71 -5.75
N VAL A 36 4.28 -24.52 -5.16
CA VAL A 36 5.47 -24.01 -4.47
C VAL A 36 6.42 -23.33 -5.46
N GLN A 37 6.66 -23.93 -6.64
CA GLN A 37 7.48 -23.31 -7.68
C GLN A 37 6.89 -21.97 -8.16
N SER A 38 5.59 -21.95 -8.47
CA SER A 38 4.90 -20.72 -8.89
C SER A 38 4.97 -19.62 -7.83
N THR A 39 4.99 -19.99 -6.55
CA THR A 39 5.12 -19.04 -5.43
C THR A 39 6.54 -18.45 -5.34
N ILE A 40 7.57 -19.27 -5.57
CA ILE A 40 8.96 -18.81 -5.61
C ILE A 40 9.14 -17.81 -6.76
N ASP A 41 8.66 -18.16 -7.95
CA ASP A 41 8.75 -17.31 -9.14
C ASP A 41 8.01 -15.98 -8.92
N ALA A 42 6.79 -16.02 -8.35
CA ALA A 42 6.04 -14.82 -8.01
C ALA A 42 6.77 -13.94 -6.96
N THR A 43 7.48 -14.57 -6.02
CA THR A 43 8.27 -13.85 -5.01
C THR A 43 9.48 -13.15 -5.64
N GLU A 44 10.13 -13.79 -6.61
CA GLU A 44 11.24 -13.19 -7.36
C GLU A 44 10.76 -12.01 -8.21
N GLU A 45 9.65 -12.19 -8.94
CA GLU A 45 9.00 -11.15 -9.74
C GLU A 45 8.61 -9.94 -8.88
N TYR A 46 8.05 -10.19 -7.68
CA TYR A 46 7.73 -9.14 -6.72
C TYR A 46 8.96 -8.32 -6.33
N LYS A 47 10.08 -8.99 -6.02
CA LYS A 47 11.29 -8.32 -5.56
C LYS A 47 12.01 -7.55 -6.67
N THR A 48 11.99 -8.07 -7.88
CA THR A 48 12.78 -7.54 -9.00
C THR A 48 12.03 -6.49 -9.81
N VAL A 49 10.71 -6.60 -9.95
CA VAL A 49 9.90 -5.71 -10.79
C VAL A 49 9.03 -4.79 -9.95
N PHE A 50 8.26 -5.34 -9.02
CA PHE A 50 7.23 -4.55 -8.31
C PHE A 50 7.80 -3.69 -7.18
N LEU A 51 8.72 -4.22 -6.35
CA LEU A 51 9.35 -3.44 -5.29
C LEU A 51 10.04 -2.17 -5.78
N PRO A 52 10.93 -2.20 -6.80
CA PRO A 52 11.58 -0.98 -7.26
C PRO A 52 10.58 0.03 -7.83
N MET A 53 9.58 -0.45 -8.59
CA MET A 53 8.51 0.41 -9.10
C MET A 53 7.75 1.12 -7.95
N ILE A 54 7.41 0.39 -6.88
CA ILE A 54 6.74 0.95 -5.70
C ILE A 54 7.63 2.00 -4.99
N GLU A 55 8.93 1.73 -4.87
CA GLU A 55 9.88 2.66 -4.26
C GLU A 55 10.06 3.94 -5.09
N GLU A 56 10.10 3.82 -6.42
CA GLU A 56 10.16 4.97 -7.33
C GLU A 56 8.90 5.82 -7.23
N LEU A 57 7.72 5.20 -7.28
CA LEU A 57 6.43 5.88 -7.09
C LEU A 57 6.37 6.61 -5.74
N ARG A 58 6.89 5.98 -4.69
CA ARG A 58 6.96 6.62 -3.36
C ARG A 58 7.87 7.85 -3.37
N LYS A 59 9.05 7.77 -3.97
CA LYS A 59 9.98 8.91 -4.08
C LYS A 59 9.41 10.04 -4.94
N GLU A 60 8.72 9.71 -6.01
CA GLU A 60 8.06 10.70 -6.86
C GLU A 60 6.95 11.43 -6.10
N LYS A 61 6.10 10.70 -5.36
CA LYS A 61 5.08 11.30 -4.51
C LYS A 61 5.68 12.19 -3.42
N GLU A 62 6.75 11.76 -2.75
CA GLU A 62 7.44 12.56 -1.72
C GLU A 62 7.96 13.89 -2.29
N LYS A 63 8.59 13.87 -3.47
CA LYS A 63 9.04 15.09 -4.17
C LYS A 63 7.89 16.03 -4.51
N ILE A 64 6.77 15.50 -5.00
CA ILE A 64 5.59 16.31 -5.31
C ILE A 64 5.04 16.96 -4.04
N ASN A 65 5.02 16.21 -2.93
CA ASN A 65 4.56 16.73 -1.65
C ASN A 65 5.48 17.83 -1.10
N GLU A 66 6.80 17.63 -1.16
CA GLU A 66 7.79 18.65 -0.77
C GLU A 66 7.67 19.93 -1.61
N GLN A 67 7.47 19.80 -2.93
CA GLN A 67 7.25 20.94 -3.82
C GLN A 67 5.97 21.68 -3.44
N ARG A 68 4.86 20.97 -3.20
CA ARG A 68 3.59 21.56 -2.74
C ARG A 68 3.75 22.28 -1.40
N ALA A 69 4.41 21.66 -0.42
CA ALA A 69 4.68 22.25 0.88
C ALA A 69 5.54 23.53 0.77
N SER A 70 6.54 23.54 -0.13
CA SER A 70 7.37 24.73 -0.36
C SER A 70 6.59 25.89 -0.97
N ILE A 71 5.70 25.62 -1.93
CA ILE A 71 4.82 26.62 -2.55
C ILE A 71 3.83 27.16 -1.53
N GLU A 72 3.28 26.30 -0.68
CA GLU A 72 2.38 26.71 0.39
C GLU A 72 3.09 27.57 1.44
N MET A 73 4.31 27.20 1.84
CA MET A 73 5.13 28.00 2.74
C MET A 73 5.45 29.37 2.15
N GLU A 74 5.77 29.46 0.86
CA GLU A 74 6.00 30.74 0.17
C GLU A 74 4.75 31.64 0.17
N LYS A 75 3.57 31.06 -0.10
CA LYS A 75 2.29 31.79 -0.01
C LYS A 75 2.04 32.33 1.40
N VAL A 76 2.26 31.50 2.42
CA VAL A 76 2.09 31.91 3.83
C VAL A 76 3.05 33.04 4.20
N LEU A 77 4.32 32.97 3.79
CA LEU A 77 5.30 34.03 4.03
C LEU A 77 4.87 35.34 3.36
N LYS A 78 4.42 35.29 2.11
CA LYS A 78 3.93 36.47 1.38
C LYS A 78 2.70 37.11 2.04
N ASP A 79 1.79 36.30 2.59
CA ASP A 79 0.61 36.78 3.31
C ASP A 79 0.95 37.36 4.69
N LEU A 80 2.07 36.97 5.30
CA LEU A 80 2.57 37.56 6.55
C LEU A 80 3.24 38.92 6.31
N ASP A 81 4.07 39.04 5.26
CA ASP A 81 4.72 40.30 4.90
C ASP A 81 3.72 41.39 4.49
N GLY A 82 2.52 41.02 4.05
CA GLY A 82 1.42 41.93 3.74
C GLY A 82 0.65 42.48 4.96
N ARG A 83 0.87 41.97 6.18
CA ARG A 83 0.11 42.36 7.39
C ARG A 83 0.71 43.51 8.20
N ASP A 84 1.88 44.01 7.82
CA ASP A 84 2.51 45.18 8.47
C ASP A 84 1.92 46.53 8.03
N GLN A 85 0.89 46.54 7.17
CA GLN A 85 0.12 47.76 6.88
C GLN A 85 -1.35 47.62 7.28
N ASP A 86 -1.73 48.40 8.30
CA ASP A 86 -3.09 48.78 8.70
C ASP A 86 -4.04 47.66 9.19
N VAL A 87 -3.85 47.23 10.44
CA VAL A 87 -4.98 46.75 11.27
C VAL A 87 -5.78 47.96 11.76
N LYS A 88 -6.55 48.58 10.86
CA LYS A 88 -7.73 49.35 11.27
C LYS A 88 -8.90 48.39 11.36
N MET A 89 -9.14 47.87 12.56
CA MET A 89 -10.37 47.16 12.90
C MET A 89 -11.56 48.05 12.54
N LYS A 90 -12.25 47.73 11.45
CA LYS A 90 -13.58 48.25 11.14
C LYS A 90 -14.53 47.09 11.34
N ASP A 91 -15.19 47.10 12.50
CA ASP A 91 -16.37 46.29 12.78
C ASP A 91 -17.42 46.58 11.71
N ASN A 92 -17.47 45.74 10.69
CA ASN A 92 -18.56 45.75 9.73
C ASN A 92 -18.79 44.31 9.26
N TRP A 93 -19.39 43.53 10.17
CA TRP A 93 -20.09 42.29 9.82
C TRP A 93 -21.25 42.67 8.89
N LYS A 94 -20.99 42.63 7.59
CA LYS A 94 -22.03 42.51 6.58
C LYS A 94 -21.95 41.10 6.04
N GLU A 95 -22.99 40.32 6.34
CA GLU A 95 -23.35 39.13 5.59
C GLU A 95 -23.30 39.48 4.09
N ASN A 96 -22.44 38.78 3.37
CA ASN A 96 -22.51 38.71 1.93
C ASN A 96 -22.19 37.27 1.50
N GLU A 97 -23.27 36.53 1.26
CA GLU A 97 -23.31 35.17 0.71
C GLU A 97 -22.83 35.13 -0.75
N ASN A 98 -21.54 35.35 -1.00
CA ASN A 98 -20.96 34.96 -2.27
C ASN A 98 -19.62 34.27 -2.05
N SER A 99 -19.74 32.96 -1.88
CA SER A 99 -18.72 31.97 -1.57
C SER A 99 -17.60 31.94 -2.61
N LYS A 100 -16.52 32.67 -2.33
CA LYS A 100 -15.16 32.33 -2.79
C LYS A 100 -14.48 31.34 -1.82
N GLU A 101 -15.25 30.38 -1.32
CA GLU A 101 -14.81 29.24 -0.50
C GLU A 101 -14.93 27.93 -1.29
N LYS A 102 -14.54 27.93 -2.58
CA LYS A 102 -14.60 26.72 -3.42
C LYS A 102 -13.25 26.10 -3.78
N ASP A 103 -12.12 26.76 -3.51
CA ASP A 103 -10.81 26.18 -3.86
C ASP A 103 -10.06 25.53 -2.69
N ASN A 104 -10.41 25.82 -1.43
CA ASN A 104 -9.72 25.22 -0.27
C ASN A 104 -10.28 23.85 0.14
N ASN A 105 -11.51 23.51 -0.26
CA ASN A 105 -12.18 22.27 0.18
C ASN A 105 -11.83 21.07 -0.72
N GLU A 106 -11.49 21.30 -2.00
CA GLU A 106 -10.98 20.25 -2.90
C GLU A 106 -9.51 19.91 -2.59
N GLN A 107 -8.68 20.91 -2.31
CA GLN A 107 -7.27 20.69 -1.92
C GLN A 107 -7.14 19.99 -0.57
N GLN A 108 -8.00 20.29 0.40
CA GLN A 108 -8.00 19.58 1.69
C GLN A 108 -8.47 18.11 1.58
N LYS A 109 -9.41 17.80 0.67
CA LYS A 109 -9.84 16.42 0.43
C LYS A 109 -8.77 15.59 -0.27
N GLU A 110 -8.10 16.15 -1.28
CA GLU A 110 -6.95 15.49 -1.91
C GLU A 110 -5.82 15.22 -0.90
N GLN A 111 -5.59 16.14 0.05
CA GLN A 111 -4.63 15.96 1.14
C GLN A 111 -5.01 14.82 2.09
N GLU A 112 -6.28 14.68 2.49
CA GLU A 112 -6.74 13.58 3.35
C GLU A 112 -6.65 12.21 2.65
N ASP A 113 -7.05 12.15 1.37
CA ASP A 113 -7.04 10.92 0.57
C ASP A 113 -5.60 10.41 0.32
N ASP A 114 -4.64 11.31 0.05
CA ASP A 114 -3.22 10.95 -0.13
C ASP A 114 -2.60 10.45 1.19
N ILE A 115 -2.91 11.08 2.33
CA ILE A 115 -2.41 10.68 3.67
C ILE A 115 -3.00 9.33 4.10
N GLU A 116 -4.27 9.07 3.80
CA GLU A 116 -4.93 7.80 4.14
C GLU A 116 -4.39 6.64 3.29
N GLN A 117 -4.10 6.88 2.00
CA GLN A 117 -3.39 5.93 1.15
C GLN A 117 -1.98 5.64 1.66
N GLU A 118 -1.23 6.65 2.12
CA GLU A 118 0.10 6.45 2.71
C GLU A 118 0.07 5.57 3.96
N LYS A 119 -0.91 5.79 4.86
CA LYS A 119 -1.10 4.94 6.04
C LYS A 119 -1.43 3.50 5.65
N GLN A 120 -2.24 3.28 4.61
CA GLN A 120 -2.54 1.93 4.12
C GLN A 120 -1.30 1.25 3.53
N VAL A 121 -0.52 1.91 2.69
CA VAL A 121 0.71 1.34 2.09
C VAL A 121 1.75 1.01 3.16
N GLN A 122 1.97 1.91 4.14
CA GLN A 122 2.82 1.67 5.30
C GLN A 122 2.33 0.48 6.14
N TYR A 123 1.03 0.41 6.40
CA TYR A 123 0.42 -0.67 7.18
C TYR A 123 0.58 -2.04 6.49
N ILE A 124 0.41 -2.10 5.17
CA ILE A 124 0.62 -3.33 4.39
C ILE A 124 2.09 -3.78 4.49
N GLY A 125 3.05 -2.87 4.32
CA GLY A 125 4.48 -3.19 4.40
C GLY A 125 4.97 -3.63 5.79
N VAL A 126 4.39 -3.11 6.87
CA VAL A 126 4.72 -3.54 8.24
C VAL A 126 4.09 -4.91 8.55
N ARG A 127 2.86 -5.16 8.08
CA ARG A 127 2.17 -6.43 8.29
C ARG A 127 2.82 -7.57 7.52
N THR A 128 3.25 -7.36 6.27
CA THR A 128 3.94 -8.39 5.47
C THR A 128 5.25 -8.81 6.13
N LYS A 129 6.06 -7.87 6.62
CA LYS A 129 7.30 -8.18 7.36
C LYS A 129 7.05 -8.98 8.64
N LYS A 130 6.04 -8.58 9.42
CA LYS A 130 5.72 -9.24 10.70
C LYS A 130 5.14 -10.65 10.50
N VAL A 131 4.27 -10.83 9.51
CA VAL A 131 3.69 -12.14 9.15
C VAL A 131 4.76 -13.07 8.56
N ALA A 132 5.65 -12.56 7.72
CA ALA A 132 6.77 -13.34 7.18
C ALA A 132 7.72 -13.81 8.30
N GLN A 133 8.04 -12.93 9.26
CA GLN A 133 8.87 -13.30 10.42
C GLN A 133 8.19 -14.37 11.29
N SER A 134 6.89 -14.24 11.57
CA SER A 134 6.17 -15.25 12.36
C SER A 134 6.03 -16.58 11.63
N ALA A 135 5.83 -16.56 10.31
CA ALA A 135 5.73 -17.77 9.52
C ALA A 135 7.07 -18.52 9.45
N LEU A 136 8.19 -17.78 9.32
CA LEU A 136 9.54 -18.36 9.35
C LEU A 136 9.86 -18.97 10.72
N SER A 137 9.53 -18.29 11.83
CA SER A 137 9.76 -18.84 13.17
C SER A 137 8.95 -20.10 13.43
N SER A 138 7.67 -20.13 13.05
CA SER A 138 6.83 -21.32 13.21
C SER A 138 7.24 -22.47 12.28
N PHE A 139 7.80 -22.17 11.10
CA PHE A 139 8.32 -23.19 10.19
C PHE A 139 9.63 -23.80 10.69
N GLU A 140 10.55 -22.98 11.24
CA GLU A 140 11.79 -23.45 11.87
C GLU A 140 11.52 -24.30 13.12
N GLU A 141 10.51 -23.93 13.93
CA GLU A 141 10.06 -24.73 15.08
C GLU A 141 9.52 -26.10 14.64
N GLY A 142 8.71 -26.15 13.58
CA GLY A 142 8.18 -27.41 13.05
C GLY A 142 9.27 -28.36 12.53
N ILE A 143 10.31 -27.84 11.87
CA ILE A 143 11.45 -28.66 11.42
C ILE A 143 12.24 -29.22 12.60
N GLN A 144 12.42 -28.45 13.68
CA GLN A 144 13.13 -28.91 14.87
C GLN A 144 12.34 -29.97 15.65
N GLU A 145 11.01 -29.86 15.70
CA GLU A 145 10.15 -30.89 16.31
C GLU A 145 10.23 -32.22 15.55
N GLU A 146 10.21 -32.22 14.22
CA GLU A 146 10.35 -33.46 13.43
C GLU A 146 11.73 -34.11 13.55
N GLN A 147 12.80 -33.31 13.71
CA GLN A 147 14.15 -33.83 13.95
C GLN A 147 14.32 -34.43 15.34
N ASN A 148 13.77 -33.80 16.38
CA ASN A 148 13.80 -34.30 17.75
C ASN A 148 12.95 -35.57 17.92
N VAL A 149 11.79 -35.65 17.25
CA VAL A 149 10.95 -36.87 17.25
C VAL A 149 11.69 -38.05 16.61
N ASN A 150 12.44 -37.83 15.52
CA ASN A 150 13.25 -38.89 14.90
C ASN A 150 14.42 -39.36 15.77
N GLU A 151 15.10 -38.46 16.51
CA GLU A 151 16.17 -38.86 17.43
C GLU A 151 15.67 -39.64 18.65
N ASP A 152 14.50 -39.29 19.18
CA ASP A 152 13.90 -39.97 20.34
C ASP A 152 13.37 -41.36 20.00
N GLN A 153 12.90 -41.57 18.76
CA GLN A 153 12.52 -42.90 18.25
C GLN A 153 13.73 -43.82 18.06
N LEU A 154 14.92 -43.26 17.77
CA LEU A 154 16.17 -44.03 17.64
C LEU A 154 16.74 -44.47 19.00
N LYS A 155 16.52 -43.69 20.07
CA LYS A 155 17.02 -43.99 21.43
C LYS A 155 16.13 -44.94 22.24
N LYS A 156 14.87 -45.15 21.85
CA LYS A 156 13.94 -46.10 22.51
C LYS A 156 13.93 -47.51 21.90
N GLY A 157 14.71 -47.74 20.84
CA GLY A 157 14.82 -49.03 20.14
C GLY A 157 16.06 -49.87 20.47
N GLN A 158 16.82 -49.55 21.52
CA GLN A 158 17.96 -50.32 22.03
C GLN A 158 17.70 -50.85 23.43
#